data_AF-A0A411G7G3-F1
#
_entry.id   AF-A0A411G7G3-F1
#
_cell.length_a   1.000
_cell.length_b   1.000
_cell.length_c   1.000
_cell.angle_alpha   90.00
_cell.angle_beta   90.00
_cell.angle_gamma   90.00
#
_symmetry.space_group_name_H-M   'P 1'
#
loop_
_entity.id
_entity.type
_entity.pdbx_description
1 polymer ?
#
loop_
_entity_poly.entity_id
_entity_poly.type
_entity_poly.pdbx_seq_one_letter_code
_entity_poly.pdbx_strand_id
1 'polypeptide(L)'
;LKMKAKKQNWTLFALAAVLIACLVVGVFMLLKVKAREDETTAKIRKAMNVPQTSVHDRNHELAEQYESNINDLLTTIFAKWNSDSEALTELSLFAINLMEFVIANGEQEIPSYMLVVRKIVECLKNELKNKPFTKTRIPWGDNWFPFSVHVTRLFILFQYYGNDTSLGYECHKQIIRIVPEIGISLRPVSRPHKKLNLFYMTVSRLCSNYMYDIAQYEKDIQTTRFQELKEYLLFKPMNTYVVNEGFYKDDSCIYSENVASYALLRLYDNFHDRVYRALGFTTGLSNAATRLLPKILHPKINAVPLGLFGRTGDLINYRQYPLIFQSTGIFIAPFIGFGVFKTNDILFYVRVQRPNIVAYQIKKGEGSKDLALGWVQMRKIYHARDTHLETYKKEMTWNTLKEQPGLLTFKDHPKDNIDPNIFKEDEVEEFQGFWSENVNSFIGQVNENETEMDKKLLFWRNSYKFYKAYKNKDVAITEVAVVTSKGIQAHYEINNQSKEDLRFNYKDLKYDWRIMSVNDSNTEPFHTVPKDTSKFKWKMLTEAQDYKVNFENDTMYFKFLEKNYTVKVKDKNERYELSDGTNSKIFYAKPT
;
A
#
# COMPACT_ATOMS: atom_id res chain seq x y z
N LEU A 1 68.38 -45.41 33.93
CA LEU A 1 66.96 -45.27 34.34
C LEU A 1 66.37 -43.87 34.09
N LYS A 2 67.05 -42.75 34.43
CA LYS A 2 66.54 -41.37 34.19
C LYS A 2 66.24 -40.99 32.73
N MET A 3 66.92 -41.61 31.75
CA MET A 3 66.72 -41.30 30.32
C MET A 3 65.44 -41.92 29.72
N LYS A 4 64.98 -43.08 30.24
CA LYS A 4 63.73 -43.72 29.80
C LYS A 4 62.50 -42.94 30.26
N ALA A 5 62.50 -42.44 31.51
CA ALA A 5 61.41 -41.64 32.05
C ALA A 5 61.19 -40.31 31.29
N LYS A 6 62.27 -39.65 30.85
CA LYS A 6 62.19 -38.39 30.08
C LYS A 6 61.58 -38.60 28.69
N LYS A 7 61.91 -39.73 28.03
CA LYS A 7 61.36 -40.09 26.72
C LYS A 7 59.87 -40.47 26.82
N GLN A 8 59.49 -41.15 27.90
CA GLN A 8 58.11 -41.56 28.18
C GLN A 8 57.19 -40.35 28.45
N ASN A 9 57.68 -39.35 29.19
CA ASN A 9 56.95 -38.09 29.41
C ASN A 9 56.75 -37.30 28.11
N TRP A 10 57.76 -37.22 27.24
CA TRP A 10 57.63 -36.55 25.94
C TRP A 10 56.59 -37.21 25.02
N THR A 11 56.55 -38.54 24.99
CA THR A 11 55.51 -39.27 24.23
C THR A 11 54.11 -39.03 24.78
N LEU A 12 53.95 -38.93 26.10
CA LEU A 12 52.65 -38.64 26.74
C LEU A 12 52.18 -37.21 26.45
N PHE A 13 53.09 -36.24 26.49
CA PHE A 13 52.79 -34.85 26.10
C PHE A 13 52.43 -34.72 24.62
N ALA A 14 53.14 -35.42 23.74
CA ALA A 14 52.82 -35.44 22.31
C ALA A 14 51.44 -36.08 22.05
N LEU A 15 51.11 -37.18 22.73
CA LEU A 15 49.80 -37.82 22.60
C LEU A 15 48.66 -36.92 23.11
N ALA A 16 48.86 -36.23 24.23
CA ALA A 16 47.89 -35.29 24.77
C ALA A 16 47.67 -34.09 23.84
N ALA A 17 48.73 -33.55 23.25
CA ALA A 17 48.63 -32.47 22.26
C ALA A 17 47.87 -32.89 20.99
N VAL A 18 48.10 -34.12 20.51
CA VAL A 18 47.36 -34.68 19.37
C VAL A 18 45.89 -34.91 19.72
N LEU A 19 45.58 -35.44 20.91
CA LEU A 19 44.21 -35.61 21.37
C LEU A 19 43.46 -34.29 21.49
N ILE A 20 44.11 -33.25 22.02
CA ILE A 20 43.54 -31.89 22.09
C ILE A 20 43.33 -31.33 20.68
N ALA A 21 44.29 -31.48 19.76
CA ALA A 21 44.14 -31.05 18.38
C ALA A 21 43.00 -31.79 17.66
N CYS A 22 42.88 -33.10 17.85
CA CYS A 22 41.79 -33.90 17.30
C CYS A 22 40.42 -33.53 17.90
N LEU A 23 40.36 -33.21 19.20
CA LEU A 23 39.15 -32.70 19.85
C LEU A 23 38.78 -31.31 19.32
N VAL A 24 39.74 -30.40 19.16
CA VAL A 24 39.50 -29.06 18.60
C VAL A 24 39.03 -29.15 17.16
N VAL A 25 39.66 -29.99 16.33
CA VAL A 25 39.25 -30.24 14.94
C VAL A 25 37.90 -30.95 14.88
N GLY A 26 37.65 -31.93 15.74
CA GLY A 26 36.36 -32.64 15.83
C GLY A 26 35.22 -31.72 16.26
N VAL A 27 35.46 -30.85 17.24
CA VAL A 27 34.52 -29.78 17.64
C VAL A 27 34.35 -28.77 16.51
N PHE A 28 35.41 -28.37 15.80
CA PHE A 28 35.30 -27.48 14.63
C PHE A 28 34.49 -28.11 13.47
N MET A 29 34.63 -29.42 13.26
CA MET A 29 33.85 -30.16 12.26
C MET A 29 32.39 -30.35 12.70
N LEU A 30 32.13 -30.59 13.98
CA LEU A 30 30.79 -30.65 14.56
C LEU A 30 30.09 -29.27 14.62
N LEU A 31 30.86 -28.18 14.73
CA LEU A 31 30.38 -26.80 14.71
C LEU A 31 30.19 -26.23 13.30
N LYS A 32 30.52 -26.97 12.23
CA LYS A 32 30.06 -26.60 10.89
C LYS A 32 28.55 -26.83 10.84
N VAL A 33 27.79 -25.81 11.22
CA VAL A 33 26.33 -25.77 11.02
C VAL A 33 26.10 -25.93 9.52
N LYS A 34 25.73 -27.15 9.12
CA LYS A 34 25.41 -27.45 7.73
C LYS A 34 24.04 -26.88 7.45
N ALA A 35 23.95 -26.03 6.43
CA ALA A 35 22.68 -25.51 5.97
C ALA A 35 21.76 -26.67 5.56
N ARG A 36 20.48 -26.57 5.91
CA ARG A 36 19.47 -27.57 5.55
C ARG A 36 19.14 -27.50 4.06
N GLU A 37 19.22 -28.64 3.38
CA GLU A 37 18.82 -28.79 1.98
C GLU A 37 17.77 -29.89 1.87
N ASP A 38 16.50 -29.50 1.90
CA ASP A 38 15.34 -30.39 1.72
C ASP A 38 14.31 -29.79 0.75
N GLU A 39 13.19 -30.50 0.55
CA GLU A 39 12.11 -30.06 -0.34
C GLU A 39 11.53 -28.70 0.07
N THR A 40 11.47 -28.38 1.36
CA THR A 40 10.97 -27.10 1.84
C THR A 40 11.98 -26.00 1.55
N THR A 41 13.28 -26.23 1.75
CA THR A 41 14.33 -25.30 1.30
C THR A 41 14.20 -25.02 -0.21
N ALA A 42 13.93 -26.05 -1.03
CA ALA A 42 13.70 -25.88 -2.46
C ALA A 42 12.44 -25.06 -2.77
N LYS A 43 11.33 -25.28 -2.04
CA LYS A 43 10.10 -24.46 -2.15
C LYS A 43 10.36 -23.01 -1.76
N ILE A 44 11.10 -22.77 -0.69
CA ILE A 44 11.46 -21.43 -0.23
C ILE A 44 12.31 -20.72 -1.28
N ARG A 45 13.36 -21.37 -1.82
CA ARG A 45 14.16 -20.85 -2.95
C ARG A 45 13.23 -20.45 -4.09
N LYS A 46 12.40 -21.36 -4.58
CA LYS A 46 11.44 -21.08 -5.66
C LYS A 46 10.52 -19.88 -5.37
N ALA A 47 10.08 -19.69 -4.13
CA ALA A 47 9.21 -18.59 -3.73
C ALA A 47 9.93 -17.23 -3.62
N MET A 48 11.23 -17.24 -3.36
CA MET A 48 12.09 -16.04 -3.38
C MET A 48 12.39 -15.58 -4.80
N ASN A 49 12.35 -16.47 -5.79
CA ASN A 49 12.43 -16.09 -7.20
C ASN A 49 11.19 -15.28 -7.61
N VAL A 50 11.39 -14.04 -8.04
CA VAL A 50 10.35 -13.13 -8.50
C VAL A 50 10.38 -13.10 -10.03
N PRO A 51 9.38 -13.70 -10.71
CA PRO A 51 9.33 -13.65 -12.17
C PRO A 51 9.26 -12.18 -12.63
N GLN A 52 10.07 -11.82 -13.64
CA GLN A 52 10.12 -10.48 -14.25
C GLN A 52 10.76 -9.37 -13.39
N THR A 53 11.81 -9.68 -12.63
CA THR A 53 12.61 -8.63 -11.99
C THR A 53 13.50 -7.97 -13.05
N SER A 54 13.19 -6.74 -13.44
CA SER A 54 14.07 -5.89 -14.25
C SER A 54 14.92 -5.00 -13.34
N VAL A 55 16.23 -4.94 -13.57
CA VAL A 55 17.10 -3.95 -12.93
C VAL A 55 17.02 -2.66 -13.73
N HIS A 56 16.76 -1.55 -13.06
CA HIS A 56 16.74 -0.24 -13.70
C HIS A 56 18.14 0.08 -14.25
N ASP A 57 18.25 0.68 -15.44
CA ASP A 57 19.54 0.99 -16.10
C ASP A 57 20.56 1.65 -15.17
N ARG A 58 20.16 2.63 -14.36
CA ARG A 58 21.00 3.24 -13.32
C ARG A 58 21.63 2.23 -12.36
N ASN A 59 20.90 1.21 -11.93
CA ASN A 59 21.43 0.20 -11.02
C ASN A 59 22.41 -0.73 -11.74
N HIS A 60 22.21 -0.96 -13.03
CA HIS A 60 23.15 -1.70 -13.88
C HIS A 60 24.45 -0.91 -14.02
N GLU A 61 24.37 0.36 -14.42
CA GLU A 61 25.52 1.27 -14.52
C GLU A 61 26.29 1.36 -13.19
N LEU A 62 25.59 1.51 -12.06
CA LEU A 62 26.21 1.54 -10.73
C LEU A 62 26.90 0.22 -10.38
N ALA A 63 26.34 -0.93 -10.75
CA ALA A 63 26.95 -2.22 -10.45
C ALA A 63 28.21 -2.46 -11.31
N GLU A 64 28.19 -2.08 -12.59
CA GLU A 64 29.34 -2.21 -13.49
C GLU A 64 30.47 -1.23 -13.13
N GLN A 65 30.13 0.03 -12.86
CA GLN A 65 31.12 1.08 -12.56
C GLN A 65 31.94 0.77 -11.29
N TYR A 66 31.33 0.09 -10.32
CA TYR A 66 31.92 -0.11 -9.00
C TYR A 66 32.25 -1.58 -8.68
N GLU A 67 32.25 -2.48 -9.67
CA GLU A 67 32.66 -3.88 -9.51
C GLU A 67 34.07 -4.00 -8.88
N SER A 68 34.99 -3.10 -9.27
CA SER A 68 36.38 -3.10 -8.80
C SER A 68 36.66 -2.17 -7.61
N ASN A 69 35.75 -1.24 -7.28
CA ASN A 69 35.92 -0.31 -6.16
C ASN A 69 34.62 -0.03 -5.39
N ILE A 70 34.11 -1.06 -4.73
CA ILE A 70 32.89 -0.99 -3.90
C ILE A 70 33.00 0.03 -2.75
N ASN A 71 34.20 0.31 -2.25
CA ASN A 71 34.39 1.28 -1.19
C ASN A 71 34.02 2.70 -1.67
N ASP A 72 34.28 3.02 -2.93
CA ASP A 72 33.81 4.27 -3.53
C ASP A 72 32.29 4.29 -3.63
N LEU A 73 31.62 3.20 -4.04
CA LEU A 73 30.15 3.13 -4.07
C LEU A 73 29.53 3.44 -2.71
N LEU A 74 30.08 2.87 -1.64
CA LEU A 74 29.60 3.05 -0.25
C LEU A 74 29.93 4.43 0.32
N THR A 75 31.01 5.07 -0.15
CA THR A 75 31.45 6.39 0.35
C THR A 75 30.95 7.56 -0.49
N THR A 76 30.54 7.32 -1.74
CA THR A 76 30.07 8.36 -2.67
C THR A 76 28.55 8.30 -2.88
N ILE A 77 28.03 7.20 -3.39
CA ILE A 77 26.62 7.06 -3.78
C ILE A 77 25.73 6.80 -2.57
N PHE A 78 26.10 5.81 -1.75
CA PHE A 78 25.37 5.48 -0.51
C PHE A 78 26.07 6.06 0.72
N ALA A 79 26.65 7.25 0.57
CA ALA A 79 27.33 7.93 1.66
C ALA A 79 26.43 7.99 2.90
N LYS A 80 27.01 7.79 4.09
CA LYS A 80 26.31 7.82 5.39
C LYS A 80 25.35 6.66 5.64
N TRP A 81 25.34 5.59 4.84
CA TRP A 81 24.53 4.38 5.11
C TRP A 81 24.70 3.80 6.53
N ASN A 82 25.85 4.04 7.18
CA ASN A 82 26.19 3.62 8.54
C ASN A 82 25.86 4.65 9.63
N SER A 83 25.17 5.74 9.27
CA SER A 83 24.72 6.79 10.21
C SER A 83 23.30 7.27 9.94
N ASP A 84 22.77 7.05 8.74
CA ASP A 84 21.48 7.54 8.26
C ASP A 84 20.55 6.39 7.80
N SER A 85 19.28 6.47 8.20
CA SER A 85 18.27 5.42 7.96
C SER A 85 17.81 5.35 6.49
N GLU A 86 17.77 6.48 5.80
CA GLU A 86 17.31 6.59 4.41
C GLU A 86 18.39 6.03 3.49
N ALA A 87 19.65 6.43 3.68
CA ALA A 87 20.80 5.87 2.96
C ALA A 87 20.93 4.34 3.15
N LEU A 88 20.66 3.83 4.36
CA LEU A 88 20.61 2.37 4.61
C LEU A 88 19.48 1.68 3.84
N THR A 89 18.32 2.35 3.71
CA THR A 89 17.19 1.84 2.93
C THR A 89 17.55 1.73 1.47
N GLU A 90 18.14 2.79 0.89
CA GLU A 90 18.59 2.81 -0.51
C GLU A 90 19.62 1.72 -0.78
N LEU A 91 20.67 1.61 0.05
CA LEU A 91 21.70 0.58 -0.08
C LEU A 91 21.12 -0.84 -0.02
N SER A 92 20.23 -1.10 0.93
CA SER A 92 19.63 -2.43 1.12
C SER A 92 18.72 -2.80 -0.05
N LEU A 93 17.89 -1.86 -0.53
CA LEU A 93 17.01 -2.07 -1.68
C LEU A 93 17.80 -2.26 -2.97
N PHE A 94 18.89 -1.50 -3.16
CA PHE A 94 19.81 -1.69 -4.28
C PHE A 94 20.36 -3.11 -4.31
N ALA A 95 20.92 -3.59 -3.20
CA ALA A 95 21.47 -4.95 -3.11
C ALA A 95 20.39 -6.04 -3.27
N ILE A 96 19.19 -5.84 -2.71
CA ILE A 96 18.05 -6.75 -2.92
C ILE A 96 17.70 -6.84 -4.41
N ASN A 97 17.59 -5.72 -5.10
CA ASN A 97 17.21 -5.70 -6.52
C ASN A 97 18.23 -6.43 -7.39
N LEU A 98 19.53 -6.22 -7.16
CA LEU A 98 20.60 -6.96 -7.85
C LEU A 98 20.49 -8.47 -7.58
N MET A 99 20.25 -8.83 -6.33
CA MET A 99 20.15 -10.23 -5.93
C MET A 99 18.90 -10.92 -6.52
N GLU A 100 17.75 -10.26 -6.53
CA GLU A 100 16.52 -10.78 -7.14
C GLU A 100 16.68 -10.96 -8.66
N PHE A 101 17.41 -10.06 -9.32
CA PHE A 101 17.74 -10.19 -10.74
C PHE A 101 18.61 -11.42 -11.02
N VAL A 102 19.68 -11.63 -10.22
CA VAL A 102 20.53 -12.82 -10.35
C VAL A 102 19.74 -14.10 -10.11
N ILE A 103 18.83 -14.11 -9.12
CA ILE A 103 17.98 -15.27 -8.83
C ILE A 103 17.05 -15.58 -10.01
N ALA A 104 16.52 -14.55 -10.68
CA ALA A 104 15.58 -14.72 -11.78
C ALA A 104 16.24 -15.15 -13.09
N ASN A 105 17.44 -14.64 -13.40
CA ASN A 105 18.09 -14.83 -14.70
C ASN A 105 19.37 -15.70 -14.65
N GLY A 106 19.84 -16.04 -13.46
CA GLY A 106 21.05 -16.83 -13.24
C GLY A 106 22.32 -15.97 -13.10
N GLU A 107 23.32 -16.50 -12.38
CA GLU A 107 24.60 -15.82 -12.14
C GLU A 107 25.43 -15.57 -13.42
N GLN A 108 25.16 -16.33 -14.48
CA GLN A 108 25.91 -16.27 -15.74
C GLN A 108 25.63 -14.99 -16.55
N GLU A 109 24.48 -14.35 -16.35
CA GLU A 109 24.15 -13.16 -17.14
C GLU A 109 24.98 -11.94 -16.70
N ILE A 110 25.23 -11.76 -15.40
CA ILE A 110 26.06 -10.66 -14.88
C ILE A 110 26.78 -11.07 -13.57
N PRO A 111 27.98 -11.69 -13.64
CA PRO A 111 28.72 -12.15 -12.46
C PRO A 111 29.07 -11.04 -11.45
N SER A 112 29.22 -9.80 -11.92
CA SER A 112 29.57 -8.63 -11.12
C SER A 112 28.52 -8.31 -10.04
N TYR A 113 27.24 -8.63 -10.27
CA TYR A 113 26.16 -8.34 -9.34
C TYR A 113 26.30 -9.11 -8.03
N MET A 114 26.60 -10.40 -8.09
CA MET A 114 26.80 -11.21 -6.88
C MET A 114 28.05 -10.78 -6.11
N LEU A 115 29.10 -10.31 -6.80
CA LEU A 115 30.27 -9.74 -6.15
C LEU A 115 29.91 -8.47 -5.37
N VAL A 116 29.16 -7.56 -5.99
CA VAL A 116 28.67 -6.33 -5.35
C VAL A 116 27.79 -6.64 -4.14
N VAL A 117 26.81 -7.55 -4.30
CA VAL A 117 25.91 -7.97 -3.21
C VAL A 117 26.70 -8.59 -2.05
N ARG A 118 27.63 -9.52 -2.34
CA ARG A 118 28.48 -10.14 -1.32
C ARG A 118 29.25 -9.08 -0.52
N LYS A 119 29.86 -8.10 -1.20
CA LYS A 119 30.61 -7.02 -0.55
C LYS A 119 29.72 -6.15 0.34
N ILE A 120 28.54 -5.76 -0.13
CA ILE A 120 27.56 -5.02 0.69
C ILE A 120 27.18 -5.84 1.94
N VAL A 121 26.91 -7.14 1.78
CA VAL A 121 26.60 -8.03 2.91
C VAL A 121 27.76 -8.12 3.90
N GLU A 122 29.00 -8.26 3.43
CA GLU A 122 30.21 -8.25 4.28
C GLU A 122 30.32 -6.94 5.08
N CYS A 123 30.15 -5.79 4.43
CA CYS A 123 30.20 -4.47 5.06
C CYS A 123 29.11 -4.30 6.12
N LEU A 124 27.84 -4.60 5.78
CA LEU A 124 26.72 -4.54 6.71
C LEU A 124 26.95 -5.44 7.92
N LYS A 125 27.35 -6.70 7.68
CA LYS A 125 27.64 -7.66 8.75
C LYS A 125 28.76 -7.17 9.66
N ASN A 126 29.85 -6.63 9.11
CA ASN A 126 30.99 -6.16 9.90
C ASN A 126 30.62 -4.94 10.75
N GLU A 127 29.86 -3.99 10.18
CA GLU A 127 29.39 -2.82 10.92
C GLU A 127 28.43 -3.23 12.05
N LEU A 128 27.53 -4.18 11.82
CA LEU A 128 26.56 -4.67 12.81
C LEU A 128 27.19 -5.57 13.89
N LYS A 129 28.31 -6.25 13.60
CA LYS A 129 28.95 -7.22 14.50
C LYS A 129 29.22 -6.62 15.89
N ASN A 130 29.68 -5.38 15.95
CA ASN A 130 30.10 -4.73 17.18
C ASN A 130 29.05 -3.78 17.80
N LYS A 131 27.86 -3.66 17.19
CA LYS A 131 26.81 -2.78 17.72
C LYS A 131 26.00 -3.52 18.78
N PRO A 132 25.65 -2.86 19.90
CA PRO A 132 24.74 -3.42 20.89
C PRO A 132 23.31 -3.39 20.34
N PHE A 133 22.72 -4.57 20.18
CA PHE A 133 21.29 -4.71 19.92
C PHE A 133 20.57 -4.89 21.25
N THR A 134 19.76 -3.92 21.64
CA THR A 134 18.79 -4.09 22.72
C THR A 134 17.39 -3.89 22.17
N LYS A 135 16.36 -4.33 22.90
CA LYS A 135 14.94 -4.22 22.49
C LYS A 135 14.48 -2.77 22.20
N THR A 136 15.31 -1.77 22.47
CA THR A 136 15.00 -0.34 22.31
C THR A 136 16.08 0.46 21.58
N ARG A 137 17.23 -0.14 21.24
CA ARG A 137 18.37 0.57 20.64
C ARG A 137 18.56 0.16 19.18
N ILE A 138 18.34 1.13 18.30
CA ILE A 138 18.67 1.01 16.87
C ILE A 138 20.19 1.21 16.70
N PRO A 139 20.87 0.45 15.82
CA PRO A 139 22.34 0.53 15.66
C PRO A 139 22.88 1.91 15.31
N TRP A 140 22.19 2.61 14.41
CA TRP A 140 22.43 3.99 13.99
C TRP A 140 21.18 4.54 13.29
N GLY A 141 21.18 5.84 12.99
CA GLY A 141 19.99 6.54 12.50
C GLY A 141 18.88 6.60 13.55
N ASP A 142 17.67 6.80 13.06
CA ASP A 142 16.46 7.05 13.86
C ASP A 142 15.32 6.05 13.59
N ASN A 143 15.47 5.17 12.59
CA ASN A 143 14.42 4.27 12.13
C ASN A 143 14.85 2.79 12.20
N TRP A 144 14.02 1.97 12.86
CA TRP A 144 14.25 0.54 13.05
C TRP A 144 13.90 -0.30 11.82
N PHE A 145 13.04 0.22 10.93
CA PHE A 145 12.44 -0.50 9.82
C PHE A 145 13.48 -1.02 8.81
N PRO A 146 14.48 -0.24 8.37
CA PRO A 146 15.46 -0.70 7.39
C PRO A 146 16.24 -1.91 7.89
N PHE A 147 16.65 -1.90 9.16
CA PHE A 147 17.33 -3.04 9.79
C PHE A 147 16.44 -4.28 9.86
N SER A 148 15.21 -4.11 10.36
CA SER A 148 14.36 -5.26 10.72
C SER A 148 13.65 -5.88 9.52
N VAL A 149 13.53 -5.14 8.41
CA VAL A 149 12.80 -5.56 7.20
C VAL A 149 13.72 -5.66 5.99
N HIS A 150 14.47 -4.62 5.64
CA HIS A 150 15.28 -4.62 4.41
C HIS A 150 16.57 -5.41 4.58
N VAL A 151 17.36 -5.11 5.63
CA VAL A 151 18.63 -5.81 5.88
C VAL A 151 18.39 -7.30 6.16
N THR A 152 17.37 -7.64 6.96
CA THR A 152 17.03 -9.05 7.21
C THR A 152 16.57 -9.78 5.95
N ARG A 153 15.81 -9.12 5.05
CA ARG A 153 15.44 -9.68 3.75
C ARG A 153 16.66 -9.94 2.87
N LEU A 154 17.58 -8.98 2.77
CA LEU A 154 18.84 -9.13 2.03
C LEU A 154 19.65 -10.32 2.57
N PHE A 155 19.80 -10.41 3.89
CA PHE A 155 20.52 -11.51 4.53
C PHE A 155 19.86 -12.86 4.29
N ILE A 156 18.53 -12.94 4.25
CA ILE A 156 17.83 -14.18 3.91
C ILE A 156 18.04 -14.58 2.45
N LEU A 157 17.95 -13.64 1.51
CA LEU A 157 18.26 -13.92 0.11
C LEU A 157 19.69 -14.48 0.02
N PHE A 158 20.66 -13.83 0.68
CA PHE A 158 22.05 -14.27 0.72
C PHE A 158 22.25 -15.66 1.33
N GLN A 159 21.53 -16.04 2.38
CA GLN A 159 21.60 -17.39 2.94
C GLN A 159 21.18 -18.46 1.94
N TYR A 160 20.09 -18.24 1.20
CA TYR A 160 19.48 -19.27 0.35
C TYR A 160 20.15 -19.39 -1.02
N TYR A 161 20.75 -18.31 -1.51
CA TYR A 161 21.32 -18.21 -2.87
C TYR A 161 22.77 -17.75 -2.92
N GLY A 162 23.33 -17.22 -1.83
CA GLY A 162 24.73 -16.82 -1.79
C GLY A 162 25.67 -18.03 -1.87
N ASN A 163 26.77 -17.86 -2.57
CA ASN A 163 27.78 -18.90 -2.74
C ASN A 163 28.73 -19.07 -1.53
N ASP A 164 28.65 -18.19 -0.53
CA ASP A 164 29.47 -18.23 0.69
C ASP A 164 28.68 -18.74 1.89
N THR A 165 28.80 -20.03 2.19
CA THR A 165 28.09 -20.65 3.32
C THR A 165 28.50 -20.08 4.68
N SER A 166 29.76 -19.63 4.84
CA SER A 166 30.25 -19.03 6.08
C SER A 166 29.63 -17.64 6.29
N LEU A 167 29.61 -16.81 5.23
CA LEU A 167 28.96 -15.51 5.29
C LEU A 167 27.44 -15.65 5.46
N GLY A 168 26.81 -16.66 4.85
CA GLY A 168 25.40 -17.00 5.08
C GLY A 168 25.09 -17.32 6.55
N TYR A 169 25.96 -18.08 7.21
CA TYR A 169 25.81 -18.33 8.65
C TYR A 169 26.04 -17.06 9.51
N GLU A 170 26.94 -16.16 9.10
CA GLU A 170 27.08 -14.86 9.77
C GLU A 170 25.84 -13.97 9.58
N CYS A 171 25.20 -14.02 8.41
CA CYS A 171 23.88 -13.42 8.17
C CYS A 171 22.83 -13.98 9.14
N HIS A 172 22.85 -15.30 9.39
CA HIS A 172 21.93 -15.93 10.36
C HIS A 172 22.09 -15.32 11.75
N LYS A 173 23.34 -15.23 12.23
CA LYS A 173 23.65 -14.61 13.52
C LYS A 173 23.17 -13.16 13.61
N GLN A 174 23.26 -12.39 12.53
CA GLN A 174 22.76 -11.01 12.54
C GLN A 174 21.22 -10.96 12.55
N ILE A 175 20.54 -11.80 11.78
CA ILE A 175 19.06 -11.85 11.77
C ILE A 175 18.52 -12.16 13.17
N ILE A 176 19.06 -13.17 13.86
CA ILE A 176 18.60 -13.52 15.21
C ILE A 176 18.99 -12.47 16.27
N ARG A 177 20.02 -11.65 16.03
CA ARG A 177 20.34 -10.51 16.90
C ARG A 177 19.38 -9.33 16.69
N ILE A 178 19.00 -9.07 15.44
CA ILE A 178 18.07 -7.99 15.08
C ILE A 178 16.64 -8.35 15.51
N VAL A 179 16.21 -9.58 15.21
CA VAL A 179 14.87 -10.12 15.56
C VAL A 179 15.07 -11.32 16.50
N PRO A 180 15.24 -11.10 17.82
CA PRO A 180 15.55 -12.17 18.78
C PRO A 180 14.39 -13.13 19.05
N GLU A 181 13.14 -12.72 18.83
CA GLU A 181 11.94 -13.55 18.97
C GLU A 181 10.79 -12.98 18.11
N ILE A 182 9.76 -13.79 17.86
CA ILE A 182 8.59 -13.33 17.10
C ILE A 182 7.93 -12.14 17.80
N GLY A 183 7.86 -10.99 17.10
CA GLY A 183 7.26 -9.76 17.61
C GLY A 183 8.18 -8.86 18.42
N ILE A 184 9.45 -9.24 18.59
CA ILE A 184 10.47 -8.36 19.18
C ILE A 184 11.58 -8.10 18.18
N SER A 185 11.87 -6.82 18.00
CA SER A 185 13.03 -6.31 17.28
C SER A 185 13.58 -5.07 18.01
N LEU A 186 14.39 -4.25 17.34
CA LEU A 186 15.02 -3.01 17.82
C LEU A 186 14.06 -1.98 18.42
N ARG A 187 12.76 -2.12 18.14
CA ARG A 187 11.65 -1.55 18.92
C ARG A 187 10.60 -2.64 19.16
N PRO A 188 9.94 -2.67 20.33
CA PRO A 188 8.84 -3.60 20.55
C PRO A 188 7.69 -3.27 19.60
N VAL A 189 7.15 -4.31 18.97
CA VAL A 189 5.94 -4.23 18.17
C VAL A 189 4.74 -4.42 19.09
N SER A 190 4.57 -3.51 20.06
CA SER A 190 3.59 -3.66 21.14
C SER A 190 2.20 -3.12 20.78
N ARG A 191 2.03 -2.39 19.67
CA ARG A 191 0.73 -1.81 19.28
C ARG A 191 -0.03 -2.69 18.26
N PRO A 192 -1.36 -2.82 18.37
CA PRO A 192 -2.19 -3.64 17.50
C PRO A 192 -2.11 -3.27 16.00
N HIS A 193 -1.80 -2.01 15.67
CA HIS A 193 -1.63 -1.50 14.30
C HIS A 193 -0.33 -1.94 13.60
N LYS A 194 0.49 -2.78 14.24
CA LYS A 194 1.80 -3.19 13.72
C LYS A 194 1.85 -4.67 13.29
N LYS A 195 0.70 -5.31 13.05
CA LYS A 195 0.63 -6.71 12.57
C LYS A 195 1.30 -6.92 11.21
N LEU A 196 1.31 -5.91 10.34
CA LEU A 196 2.07 -5.97 9.09
C LEU A 196 3.60 -5.93 9.33
N ASN A 197 4.06 -5.12 10.27
CA ASN A 197 5.46 -5.10 10.66
C ASN A 197 5.88 -6.44 11.30
N LEU A 198 5.00 -7.02 12.11
CA LEU A 198 5.17 -8.38 12.64
C LEU A 198 5.35 -9.39 11.50
N PHE A 199 4.52 -9.32 10.45
CA PHE A 199 4.64 -10.20 9.29
C PHE A 199 6.02 -10.10 8.63
N TYR A 200 6.47 -8.89 8.30
CA TYR A 200 7.75 -8.67 7.60
C TYR A 200 8.96 -9.19 8.38
N MET A 201 9.02 -8.93 9.69
CA MET A 201 10.13 -9.40 10.52
C MET A 201 10.09 -10.91 10.74
N THR A 202 8.88 -11.48 10.91
CA THR A 202 8.68 -12.89 11.22
C THR A 202 9.15 -13.79 10.08
N VAL A 203 8.82 -13.45 8.83
CA VAL A 203 9.19 -14.27 7.67
C VAL A 203 10.70 -14.46 7.58
N SER A 204 11.47 -13.38 7.70
CA SER A 204 12.93 -13.47 7.64
C SER A 204 13.51 -14.32 8.77
N ARG A 205 13.00 -14.16 10.01
CA ARG A 205 13.46 -14.99 11.13
C ARG A 205 13.14 -16.48 10.93
N LEU A 206 11.91 -16.80 10.53
CA LEU A 206 11.50 -18.19 10.32
C LEU A 206 12.31 -18.87 9.23
N CYS A 207 12.60 -18.18 8.12
CA CYS A 207 13.45 -18.74 7.05
C CYS A 207 14.88 -19.01 7.53
N SER A 208 15.44 -18.09 8.32
CA SER A 208 16.81 -18.21 8.84
C SER A 208 16.92 -19.37 9.83
N ASN A 209 15.95 -19.49 10.75
CA ASN A 209 15.89 -20.58 11.71
C ASN A 209 15.58 -21.91 11.01
N TYR A 210 14.70 -21.95 10.02
CA TYR A 210 14.47 -23.17 9.25
C TYR A 210 15.76 -23.72 8.62
N MET A 211 16.62 -22.83 8.11
CA MET A 211 17.86 -23.20 7.43
C MET A 211 19.00 -23.61 8.38
N TYR A 212 19.10 -22.98 9.56
CA TYR A 212 20.26 -23.11 10.46
C TYR A 212 19.94 -23.54 11.91
N ASP A 213 18.69 -23.43 12.39
CA ASP A 213 18.24 -23.80 13.73
C ASP A 213 16.76 -24.24 13.76
N ILE A 214 16.52 -25.48 13.34
CA ILE A 214 15.16 -26.04 13.24
C ILE A 214 14.45 -26.10 14.59
N ALA A 215 15.18 -26.30 15.69
CA ALA A 215 14.59 -26.36 17.02
C ALA A 215 14.02 -25.00 17.43
N GLN A 216 14.70 -23.90 17.09
CA GLN A 216 14.16 -22.56 17.32
C GLN A 216 13.01 -22.22 16.36
N TYR A 217 13.04 -22.69 15.11
CA TYR A 217 11.90 -22.57 14.19
C TYR A 217 10.63 -23.20 14.78
N GLU A 218 10.72 -24.44 15.27
CA GLU A 218 9.58 -25.15 15.88
C GLU A 218 9.04 -24.42 17.12
N LYS A 219 9.92 -23.82 17.92
CA LYS A 219 9.51 -22.98 19.06
C LYS A 219 8.80 -21.70 18.60
N ASP A 220 9.35 -21.01 17.60
CA ASP A 220 8.82 -19.74 17.11
C ASP A 220 7.39 -19.88 16.59
N ILE A 221 7.07 -20.95 15.85
CA ILE A 221 5.73 -21.19 15.29
C ILE A 221 4.69 -21.59 16.35
N GLN A 222 5.12 -21.93 17.57
CA GLN A 222 4.24 -22.24 18.70
C GLN A 222 3.94 -21.01 19.57
N THR A 223 4.60 -19.87 19.33
CA THR A 223 4.41 -18.66 20.14
C THR A 223 3.04 -18.02 19.92
N THR A 224 2.48 -17.39 20.97
CA THR A 224 1.22 -16.62 20.88
C THR A 224 1.27 -15.54 19.81
N ARG A 225 2.41 -14.85 19.66
CA ARG A 225 2.61 -13.81 18.64
C ARG A 225 2.55 -14.37 17.22
N PHE A 226 3.07 -15.58 17.00
CA PHE A 226 2.93 -16.22 15.70
C PHE A 226 1.46 -16.61 15.41
N GLN A 227 0.72 -17.09 16.42
CA GLN A 227 -0.71 -17.38 16.26
C GLN A 227 -1.53 -16.11 15.94
N GLU A 228 -1.22 -14.98 16.58
CA GLU A 228 -1.83 -13.68 16.25
C GLU A 228 -1.57 -13.27 14.80
N LEU A 229 -0.33 -13.46 14.31
CA LEU A 229 0.03 -13.21 12.91
C LEU A 229 -0.74 -14.14 11.97
N LYS A 230 -0.81 -15.43 12.29
CA LYS A 230 -1.52 -16.43 11.50
C LYS A 230 -2.99 -16.05 11.33
N GLU A 231 -3.68 -15.71 12.41
CA GLU A 231 -5.09 -15.26 12.35
C GLU A 231 -5.24 -13.95 11.56
N TYR A 232 -4.32 -13.00 11.72
CA TYR A 232 -4.32 -11.75 10.95
C TYR A 232 -4.25 -11.99 9.43
N LEU A 233 -3.42 -12.94 8.99
CA LEU A 233 -3.22 -13.27 7.57
C LEU A 233 -4.34 -14.14 6.98
N LEU A 234 -5.35 -14.55 7.76
CA LEU A 234 -6.52 -15.25 7.22
C LEU A 234 -7.49 -14.34 6.48
N PHE A 235 -7.42 -13.00 6.69
CA PHE A 235 -8.25 -12.02 5.99
C PHE A 235 -9.75 -12.36 5.95
N LYS A 236 -10.28 -12.89 7.07
CA LYS A 236 -11.68 -13.28 7.22
C LYS A 236 -12.59 -12.04 7.09
N PRO A 237 -13.60 -12.04 6.19
CA PRO A 237 -14.53 -10.92 6.08
C PRO A 237 -15.35 -10.71 7.35
N MET A 238 -15.38 -9.47 7.83
CA MET A 238 -16.15 -9.06 8.99
C MET A 238 -17.59 -8.72 8.61
N ASN A 239 -18.52 -9.10 9.48
CA ASN A 239 -19.95 -8.80 9.37
C ASN A 239 -20.38 -7.90 10.52
N THR A 240 -19.85 -6.68 10.56
CA THR A 240 -20.10 -5.72 11.64
C THR A 240 -20.17 -4.30 11.10
N TYR A 241 -20.88 -3.43 11.81
CA TYR A 241 -20.98 -1.99 11.51
C TYR A 241 -19.94 -1.16 12.26
N VAL A 242 -19.20 -1.78 13.20
CA VAL A 242 -18.12 -1.12 13.92
C VAL A 242 -16.92 -0.99 12.99
N VAL A 243 -16.43 0.24 12.84
CA VAL A 243 -15.22 0.53 12.07
C VAL A 243 -14.02 -0.03 12.82
N ASN A 244 -13.35 -1.01 12.23
CA ASN A 244 -12.18 -1.71 12.74
C ASN A 244 -11.32 -2.11 11.54
N GLU A 245 -10.01 -2.27 11.75
CA GLU A 245 -9.12 -2.75 10.69
C GLU A 245 -9.51 -4.13 10.19
N GLY A 246 -9.50 -4.30 8.86
CA GLY A 246 -9.75 -5.57 8.18
C GLY A 246 -10.67 -5.42 6.98
N PHE A 247 -11.02 -6.58 6.41
CA PHE A 247 -11.92 -6.69 5.27
C PHE A 247 -13.34 -6.96 5.73
N TYR A 248 -14.32 -6.36 5.09
CA TYR A 248 -15.74 -6.50 5.38
C TYR A 248 -16.45 -7.33 4.30
N LYS A 249 -17.67 -7.79 4.61
CA LYS A 249 -18.49 -8.59 3.69
C LYS A 249 -18.87 -7.89 2.40
N ASP A 250 -19.09 -6.58 2.42
CA ASP A 250 -19.35 -5.78 1.21
C ASP A 250 -18.07 -5.39 0.46
N ASP A 251 -17.00 -6.16 0.69
CA ASP A 251 -15.70 -5.97 0.07
C ASP A 251 -14.94 -4.72 0.49
N SER A 252 -15.46 -3.94 1.45
CA SER A 252 -14.75 -2.81 2.03
C SER A 252 -13.48 -3.25 2.79
N CYS A 253 -12.48 -2.36 2.86
CA CYS A 253 -11.28 -2.59 3.65
C CYS A 253 -10.91 -1.33 4.45
N ILE A 254 -10.67 -1.52 5.75
CA ILE A 254 -10.18 -0.49 6.67
C ILE A 254 -8.77 -0.87 7.11
N TYR A 255 -7.85 0.08 7.12
CA TYR A 255 -6.46 -0.11 7.54
C TYR A 255 -5.92 1.15 8.23
N SER A 256 -4.89 1.02 9.07
CA SER A 256 -4.31 2.14 9.83
C SER A 256 -5.39 2.88 10.62
N GLU A 257 -6.03 2.15 11.53
CA GLU A 257 -7.19 2.53 12.36
C GLU A 257 -8.49 2.62 11.57
N ASN A 258 -8.81 3.79 11.02
CA ASN A 258 -10.13 4.10 10.46
C ASN A 258 -10.06 4.61 9.01
N VAL A 259 -8.98 4.28 8.28
CA VAL A 259 -8.80 4.70 6.89
C VAL A 259 -9.32 3.64 5.95
N ALA A 260 -10.20 4.04 5.03
CA ALA A 260 -10.57 3.19 3.90
C ALA A 260 -9.33 2.96 3.02
N SER A 261 -8.86 1.72 2.93
CA SER A 261 -7.66 1.42 2.15
C SER A 261 -7.55 -0.06 1.78
N TYR A 262 -7.28 -0.32 0.51
CA TYR A 262 -6.91 -1.61 -0.07
C TYR A 262 -5.39 -1.83 -0.14
N ALA A 263 -4.58 -1.02 0.55
CA ALA A 263 -3.13 -1.14 0.54
C ALA A 263 -2.63 -2.55 0.92
N LEU A 264 -3.35 -3.27 1.79
CA LEU A 264 -3.04 -4.66 2.15
C LEU A 264 -3.12 -5.63 0.98
N LEU A 265 -3.88 -5.34 -0.08
CA LEU A 265 -3.89 -6.15 -1.31
C LEU A 265 -2.57 -6.04 -2.07
N ARG A 266 -1.74 -5.03 -1.79
CA ARG A 266 -0.35 -4.95 -2.26
C ARG A 266 0.58 -5.96 -1.56
N LEU A 267 0.07 -6.79 -0.66
CA LEU A 267 0.83 -7.92 -0.13
C LEU A 267 0.71 -9.17 -1.00
N TYR A 268 -0.36 -9.29 -1.79
CA TYR A 268 -0.67 -10.53 -2.50
C TYR A 268 0.45 -10.88 -3.47
N ASP A 269 1.05 -12.06 -3.34
CA ASP A 269 2.18 -12.48 -4.17
C ASP A 269 3.38 -11.51 -4.13
N ASN A 270 3.62 -10.87 -2.98
CA ASN A 270 4.90 -10.22 -2.73
C ASN A 270 5.91 -11.22 -2.15
N PHE A 271 7.16 -10.80 -1.98
CA PHE A 271 8.22 -11.62 -1.38
C PHE A 271 7.77 -12.32 -0.08
N HIS A 272 7.24 -11.56 0.88
CA HIS A 272 6.88 -12.10 2.19
C HIS A 272 5.72 -13.09 2.12
N ASP A 273 4.67 -12.83 1.32
CA ASP A 273 3.54 -13.75 1.14
C ASP A 273 3.96 -15.05 0.46
N ARG A 274 4.75 -14.98 -0.61
CA ARG A 274 5.26 -16.19 -1.30
C ARG A 274 6.09 -17.06 -0.37
N VAL A 275 7.04 -16.44 0.35
CA VAL A 275 7.94 -17.16 1.25
C VAL A 275 7.18 -17.73 2.46
N TYR A 276 6.22 -16.99 3.02
CA TYR A 276 5.37 -17.49 4.09
C TYR A 276 4.54 -18.71 3.67
N ARG A 277 3.99 -18.69 2.44
CA ARG A 277 3.31 -19.86 1.86
C ARG A 277 4.26 -21.03 1.61
N ALA A 278 5.49 -20.77 1.18
CA ALA A 278 6.51 -21.80 0.96
C ALA A 278 6.97 -22.50 2.24
N LEU A 279 6.92 -21.80 3.39
CA LEU A 279 7.09 -22.39 4.72
C LEU A 279 5.91 -23.29 5.14
N GLY A 280 4.85 -23.39 4.33
CA GLY A 280 3.69 -24.26 4.56
C GLY A 280 2.51 -23.57 5.24
N PHE A 281 2.55 -22.25 5.42
CA PHE A 281 1.47 -21.51 6.08
C PHE A 281 0.42 -20.99 5.09
N THR A 282 -0.84 -21.01 5.49
CA THR A 282 -1.97 -20.55 4.67
C THR A 282 -2.24 -19.06 4.88
N THR A 283 -2.49 -18.32 3.80
CA THR A 283 -2.99 -16.94 3.85
C THR A 283 -4.35 -16.84 3.13
N GLY A 284 -5.24 -15.99 3.63
CA GLY A 284 -6.50 -15.64 2.94
C GLY A 284 -6.33 -14.59 1.85
N LEU A 285 -5.10 -14.13 1.63
CA LEU A 285 -4.78 -12.99 0.78
C LEU A 285 -5.06 -13.26 -0.70
N SER A 286 -4.81 -14.49 -1.17
CA SER A 286 -5.16 -14.89 -2.54
C SER A 286 -6.67 -14.80 -2.79
N ASN A 287 -7.47 -15.25 -1.83
CA ASN A 287 -8.93 -15.19 -1.92
C ASN A 287 -9.41 -13.72 -1.89
N ALA A 288 -8.86 -12.90 -0.99
CA ALA A 288 -9.17 -11.47 -0.94
C ALA A 288 -8.76 -10.76 -2.24
N ALA A 289 -7.56 -10.98 -2.74
CA ALA A 289 -7.04 -10.37 -3.96
C ALA A 289 -7.87 -10.76 -5.19
N THR A 290 -8.14 -12.06 -5.38
CA THR A 290 -8.95 -12.57 -6.49
C THR A 290 -10.38 -12.05 -6.44
N ARG A 291 -10.94 -11.83 -5.24
CA ARG A 291 -12.29 -11.27 -5.08
C ARG A 291 -12.35 -9.76 -5.32
N LEU A 292 -11.34 -9.02 -4.88
CA LEU A 292 -11.38 -7.55 -4.78
C LEU A 292 -10.69 -6.83 -5.93
N LEU A 293 -9.50 -7.27 -6.33
CA LEU A 293 -8.72 -6.58 -7.36
C LEU A 293 -9.45 -6.55 -8.71
N PRO A 294 -10.17 -7.60 -9.15
CA PRO A 294 -10.98 -7.52 -10.36
C PRO A 294 -12.11 -6.51 -10.30
N LYS A 295 -12.60 -6.14 -9.11
CA LYS A 295 -13.66 -5.14 -8.91
C LYS A 295 -13.09 -3.73 -8.89
N ILE A 296 -11.88 -3.57 -8.34
CA ILE A 296 -11.22 -2.27 -8.17
C ILE A 296 -10.45 -1.85 -9.41
N LEU A 297 -9.59 -2.71 -9.95
CA LEU A 297 -8.66 -2.37 -11.04
C LEU A 297 -9.28 -2.59 -12.41
N HIS A 298 -8.82 -1.85 -13.42
CA HIS A 298 -9.29 -1.96 -14.80
C HIS A 298 -8.38 -2.88 -15.64
N PRO A 299 -8.90 -3.65 -16.61
CA PRO A 299 -8.08 -4.52 -17.47
C PRO A 299 -7.05 -3.79 -18.36
N LYS A 300 -7.39 -2.57 -18.79
CA LYS A 300 -6.60 -1.77 -19.74
C LYS A 300 -6.12 -0.41 -19.23
N ILE A 301 -6.64 0.06 -18.10
CA ILE A 301 -6.41 1.43 -17.60
C ILE A 301 -5.68 1.28 -16.28
N ASN A 302 -4.40 1.63 -16.26
CA ASN A 302 -3.53 1.41 -15.10
C ASN A 302 -3.69 2.51 -14.04
N ALA A 303 -4.91 2.93 -13.73
CA ALA A 303 -5.20 3.95 -12.72
C ALA A 303 -5.72 3.36 -11.41
N VAL A 304 -5.24 3.85 -10.27
CA VAL A 304 -5.74 3.52 -8.93
C VAL A 304 -6.47 4.71 -8.30
N PRO A 305 -7.46 4.46 -7.44
CA PRO A 305 -8.13 5.51 -6.69
C PRO A 305 -7.17 6.17 -5.68
N LEU A 306 -7.05 7.50 -5.77
CA LEU A 306 -6.26 8.32 -4.85
C LEU A 306 -6.71 8.07 -3.40
N GLY A 307 -5.75 7.78 -2.51
CA GLY A 307 -6.02 7.58 -1.09
C GLY A 307 -6.50 6.19 -0.67
N LEU A 308 -6.82 5.29 -1.61
CA LEU A 308 -7.23 3.92 -1.27
C LEU A 308 -6.10 2.90 -1.36
N PHE A 309 -5.00 3.17 -2.05
CA PHE A 309 -3.84 2.26 -2.10
C PHE A 309 -2.60 2.74 -1.34
N GLY A 310 -2.77 3.77 -0.52
CA GLY A 310 -1.71 4.39 0.26
C GLY A 310 -1.99 5.87 0.50
N ARG A 311 -1.09 6.53 1.24
CA ARG A 311 -1.17 7.97 1.47
C ARG A 311 -0.55 8.83 0.36
N THR A 312 0.27 8.19 -0.48
CA THR A 312 1.03 8.84 -1.55
C THR A 312 0.11 9.34 -2.67
N GLY A 313 0.63 10.23 -3.50
CA GLY A 313 -0.04 10.69 -4.71
C GLY A 313 -0.10 9.65 -5.85
N ASP A 314 0.29 8.39 -5.61
CA ASP A 314 0.37 7.38 -6.65
C ASP A 314 -0.99 7.15 -7.31
N LEU A 315 -1.05 7.42 -8.62
CA LEU A 315 -2.25 7.17 -9.42
C LEU A 315 -2.09 5.98 -10.35
N ILE A 316 -0.88 5.45 -10.50
CA ILE A 316 -0.62 4.36 -11.44
C ILE A 316 -0.48 3.02 -10.70
N ASN A 317 -1.18 1.99 -11.18
CA ASN A 317 -0.93 0.63 -10.76
C ASN A 317 0.28 0.05 -11.50
N TYR A 318 1.47 0.18 -10.90
CA TYR A 318 2.69 -0.45 -11.43
C TYR A 318 2.74 -1.96 -11.21
N ARG A 319 1.83 -2.50 -10.41
CA ARG A 319 1.87 -3.90 -10.03
C ARG A 319 1.11 -4.77 -11.01
N GLN A 320 1.80 -5.78 -11.52
CA GLN A 320 1.18 -6.88 -12.24
C GLN A 320 0.65 -7.93 -11.27
N TYR A 321 -0.53 -8.47 -11.59
CA TYR A 321 -1.20 -9.53 -10.85
C TYR A 321 -1.43 -10.70 -11.80
N PRO A 322 -0.42 -11.55 -12.05
CA PRO A 322 -0.37 -12.48 -13.20
C PRO A 322 -1.46 -13.57 -13.22
N LEU A 323 -2.27 -13.69 -12.16
CA LEU A 323 -3.36 -14.67 -12.02
C LEU A 323 -4.72 -14.02 -11.75
N ILE A 324 -4.81 -12.70 -11.84
CA ILE A 324 -6.03 -11.95 -11.54
C ILE A 324 -6.53 -11.29 -12.82
N PHE A 325 -7.63 -11.83 -13.33
CA PHE A 325 -8.32 -11.28 -14.49
C PHE A 325 -9.24 -10.14 -14.05
N GLN A 326 -8.96 -8.92 -14.47
CA GLN A 326 -9.80 -7.77 -14.17
C GLN A 326 -11.10 -7.84 -14.98
N SER A 327 -12.20 -7.32 -14.42
CA SER A 327 -13.52 -7.27 -15.09
C SER A 327 -13.98 -5.84 -15.33
N THR A 328 -14.90 -5.66 -16.28
CA THR A 328 -15.70 -4.43 -16.43
C THR A 328 -17.00 -4.56 -15.63
N GLY A 329 -17.68 -3.45 -15.33
CA GLY A 329 -18.86 -3.46 -14.47
C GLY A 329 -18.98 -2.22 -13.58
N ILE A 330 -20.02 -2.27 -12.74
CA ILE A 330 -20.19 -1.36 -11.61
C ILE A 330 -19.99 -2.18 -10.35
N PHE A 331 -19.11 -1.69 -9.48
CA PHE A 331 -18.79 -2.34 -8.21
C PHE A 331 -18.89 -1.30 -7.10
N ILE A 332 -19.63 -1.63 -6.05
CA ILE A 332 -19.81 -0.75 -4.90
C ILE A 332 -19.38 -1.47 -3.62
N ALA A 333 -18.73 -0.73 -2.74
CA ALA A 333 -18.44 -1.12 -1.37
C ALA A 333 -19.08 -0.06 -0.46
N PRO A 334 -20.40 -0.21 -0.17
CA PRO A 334 -21.17 0.84 0.48
C PRO A 334 -20.56 1.30 1.79
N PHE A 335 -20.11 0.41 2.67
CA PHE A 335 -19.62 0.70 4.03
C PHE A 335 -18.50 1.74 4.06
N ILE A 336 -17.55 1.71 3.12
CA ILE A 336 -16.52 2.74 2.96
C ILE A 336 -16.88 3.86 1.98
N GLY A 337 -18.08 3.80 1.40
CA GLY A 337 -18.60 4.78 0.44
C GLY A 337 -17.90 4.74 -0.90
N PHE A 338 -17.40 3.57 -1.33
CA PHE A 338 -16.58 3.47 -2.54
C PHE A 338 -17.38 2.87 -3.70
N GLY A 339 -17.16 3.41 -4.89
CA GLY A 339 -17.71 2.89 -6.14
C GLY A 339 -16.72 2.96 -7.28
N VAL A 340 -16.85 1.98 -8.17
CA VAL A 340 -16.08 1.83 -9.40
C VAL A 340 -17.07 1.67 -10.54
N PHE A 341 -16.97 2.53 -11.54
CA PHE A 341 -17.66 2.38 -12.81
C PHE A 341 -16.61 2.16 -13.90
N LYS A 342 -16.70 1.04 -14.61
CA LYS A 342 -15.73 0.73 -15.67
C LYS A 342 -16.32 -0.02 -16.84
N THR A 343 -16.01 0.44 -18.04
CA THR A 343 -16.37 -0.17 -19.32
C THR A 343 -15.10 -0.66 -20.01
N ASN A 344 -15.13 -0.91 -21.32
CA ASN A 344 -13.89 -1.15 -22.07
C ASN A 344 -13.07 0.12 -22.28
N ASP A 345 -13.72 1.29 -22.21
CA ASP A 345 -13.15 2.57 -22.65
C ASP A 345 -12.96 3.58 -21.52
N ILE A 346 -13.72 3.45 -20.42
CA ILE A 346 -13.67 4.38 -19.31
C ILE A 346 -13.56 3.69 -17.96
N LEU A 347 -12.92 4.38 -17.03
CA LEU A 347 -12.83 4.04 -15.63
C LEU A 347 -13.12 5.29 -14.80
N PHE A 348 -13.97 5.14 -13.79
CA PHE A 348 -14.33 6.19 -12.85
C PHE A 348 -14.36 5.63 -11.44
N TYR A 349 -13.75 6.37 -10.52
CA TYR A 349 -13.77 6.08 -9.11
C TYR A 349 -14.52 7.19 -8.39
N VAL A 350 -15.36 6.81 -7.43
CA VAL A 350 -15.97 7.74 -6.50
C VAL A 350 -15.82 7.24 -5.08
N ARG A 351 -15.50 8.17 -4.18
CA ARG A 351 -15.56 7.95 -2.75
C ARG A 351 -16.47 9.02 -2.14
N VAL A 352 -17.54 8.56 -1.49
CA VAL A 352 -18.39 9.40 -0.66
C VAL A 352 -17.97 9.26 0.80
N GLN A 353 -18.12 10.32 1.59
CA GLN A 353 -17.76 10.29 3.00
C GLN A 353 -18.69 9.37 3.77
N ARG A 354 -18.15 8.67 4.77
CA ARG A 354 -18.91 7.79 5.66
C ARG A 354 -18.59 8.13 7.12
N PRO A 355 -19.55 8.00 8.05
CA PRO A 355 -19.33 8.31 9.46
C PRO A 355 -18.22 7.43 10.02
N ASN A 356 -17.41 8.00 10.92
CA ASN A 356 -16.29 7.33 11.60
C ASN A 356 -15.16 6.83 10.69
N ILE A 357 -15.24 7.04 9.38
CA ILE A 357 -14.16 6.77 8.44
C ILE A 357 -13.42 8.07 8.14
N VAL A 358 -12.10 8.00 8.23
CA VAL A 358 -11.21 9.15 8.05
C VAL A 358 -11.33 9.70 6.63
N ALA A 359 -11.54 11.01 6.49
CA ALA A 359 -11.53 11.71 5.22
C ALA A 359 -10.11 11.72 4.63
N TYR A 360 -9.12 12.01 5.49
CA TYR A 360 -7.70 12.08 5.15
C TYR A 360 -6.80 11.69 6.33
N GLN A 361 -5.68 10.99 6.08
CA GLN A 361 -4.71 10.64 7.11
C GLN A 361 -3.32 11.15 6.72
N ILE A 362 -2.63 11.74 7.70
CA ILE A 362 -1.22 12.11 7.60
C ILE A 362 -0.36 11.20 8.47
N LYS A 363 0.94 11.15 8.16
CA LYS A 363 1.96 10.52 8.98
C LYS A 363 3.02 11.56 9.34
N LYS A 364 3.58 11.46 10.54
CA LYS A 364 4.71 12.29 10.97
C LYS A 364 5.87 12.16 9.98
N GLY A 365 6.44 13.30 9.55
CA GLY A 365 7.57 13.36 8.63
C GLY A 365 7.26 13.10 7.14
N GLU A 366 6.00 12.78 6.77
CA GLU A 366 5.60 12.66 5.36
C GLU A 366 5.08 14.01 4.83
N GLY A 367 5.59 14.43 3.67
CA GLY A 367 5.33 15.75 3.06
C GLY A 367 4.01 15.88 2.31
N SER A 368 3.25 14.80 2.09
CA SER A 368 1.98 14.85 1.37
C SER A 368 0.86 15.30 2.33
N LYS A 369 0.80 16.60 2.65
CA LYS A 369 -0.34 17.21 3.36
C LYS A 369 -1.43 17.69 2.40
N ASP A 370 -1.06 17.86 1.13
CA ASP A 370 -1.82 18.64 0.16
C ASP A 370 -2.71 17.78 -0.76
N LEU A 371 -3.11 16.58 -0.33
CA LEU A 371 -3.93 15.64 -1.13
C LEU A 371 -5.33 15.39 -0.56
N ALA A 372 -5.67 16.05 0.55
CA ALA A 372 -6.88 15.77 1.32
C ALA A 372 -8.17 15.98 0.53
N LEU A 373 -8.30 17.08 -0.21
CA LEU A 373 -9.47 17.30 -1.05
C LEU A 373 -9.59 16.23 -2.15
N GLY A 374 -8.46 15.80 -2.72
CA GLY A 374 -8.43 14.76 -3.76
C GLY A 374 -9.05 13.44 -3.32
N TRP A 375 -8.84 13.02 -2.06
CA TRP A 375 -9.38 11.77 -1.51
C TRP A 375 -10.90 11.78 -1.38
N VAL A 376 -11.51 12.97 -1.34
CA VAL A 376 -12.94 13.16 -1.06
C VAL A 376 -13.69 13.64 -2.31
N GLN A 377 -13.08 14.52 -3.10
CA GLN A 377 -13.75 15.35 -4.09
C GLN A 377 -13.39 15.04 -5.53
N MET A 378 -12.29 14.33 -5.81
CA MET A 378 -11.89 14.09 -7.19
C MET A 378 -12.95 13.26 -7.94
N ARG A 379 -13.37 13.75 -9.11
CA ARG A 379 -14.38 13.13 -10.00
C ARG A 379 -13.82 13.02 -11.42
N LYS A 380 -12.67 12.35 -11.54
CA LYS A 380 -11.96 12.15 -12.81
C LYS A 380 -12.45 10.90 -13.54
N ILE A 381 -12.68 11.03 -14.85
CA ILE A 381 -12.87 9.90 -15.75
C ILE A 381 -11.55 9.60 -16.45
N TYR A 382 -11.08 8.36 -16.34
CA TYR A 382 -9.91 7.84 -17.02
C TYR A 382 -10.35 7.11 -18.29
N HIS A 383 -9.55 7.18 -19.35
CA HIS A 383 -9.90 6.63 -20.66
C HIS A 383 -8.87 5.60 -21.13
N ALA A 384 -9.33 4.55 -21.80
CA ALA A 384 -8.49 3.48 -22.33
C ALA A 384 -7.55 3.94 -23.44
N ARG A 385 -7.88 5.01 -24.19
CA ARG A 385 -6.98 5.57 -25.20
C ARG A 385 -5.68 6.17 -24.64
N ASP A 386 -5.60 6.36 -23.32
CA ASP A 386 -4.44 6.88 -22.61
C ASP A 386 -3.61 5.74 -21.99
N THR A 387 -3.41 4.65 -22.74
CA THR A 387 -2.72 3.44 -22.26
C THR A 387 -1.25 3.64 -21.93
N HIS A 388 -0.62 4.75 -22.34
CA HIS A 388 0.79 4.99 -22.04
C HIS A 388 0.95 5.53 -20.61
N LEU A 389 1.85 4.92 -19.85
CA LEU A 389 2.21 5.33 -18.48
C LEU A 389 2.62 6.81 -18.38
N GLU A 390 3.00 7.42 -19.51
CA GLU A 390 3.38 8.83 -19.64
C GLU A 390 2.17 9.78 -19.70
N THR A 391 1.00 9.29 -20.10
CA THR A 391 -0.18 10.15 -20.27
C THR A 391 -0.83 10.49 -18.93
N TYR A 392 -0.73 9.60 -17.94
CA TYR A 392 -1.16 9.90 -16.57
C TYR A 392 0.06 10.28 -15.73
N LYS A 393 -0.06 11.34 -14.91
CA LYS A 393 1.02 11.65 -13.97
C LYS A 393 1.17 10.47 -13.01
N LYS A 394 2.40 9.95 -12.91
CA LYS A 394 2.79 8.89 -11.98
C LYS A 394 2.33 9.20 -10.55
N GLU A 395 2.61 10.43 -10.13
CA GLU A 395 2.27 10.95 -8.82
C GLU A 395 1.47 12.25 -8.94
N MET A 396 0.41 12.34 -8.15
CA MET A 396 -0.40 13.51 -7.97
C MET A 396 0.24 14.41 -6.91
N THR A 397 0.51 15.67 -7.28
CA THR A 397 0.96 16.73 -6.37
C THR A 397 -0.14 17.78 -6.23
N TRP A 398 -0.04 18.70 -5.27
CA TRP A 398 -1.01 19.78 -5.17
C TRP A 398 -1.20 20.58 -6.47
N ASN A 399 -0.08 20.93 -7.12
CA ASN A 399 -0.09 21.74 -8.33
C ASN A 399 -0.93 21.11 -9.44
N THR A 400 -0.99 19.79 -9.46
CA THR A 400 -1.74 19.02 -10.46
C THR A 400 -3.11 18.61 -9.95
N LEU A 401 -3.23 18.43 -8.64
CA LEU A 401 -4.46 18.05 -7.98
C LEU A 401 -5.48 19.16 -8.10
N LYS A 402 -5.12 20.40 -7.76
CA LYS A 402 -6.05 21.56 -7.74
C LYS A 402 -6.76 21.84 -9.07
N GLU A 403 -6.28 21.27 -10.17
CA GLU A 403 -6.84 21.40 -11.51
C GLU A 403 -7.76 20.23 -11.89
N GLN A 404 -7.86 19.19 -11.05
CA GLN A 404 -8.67 18.01 -11.34
C GLN A 404 -10.18 18.29 -11.16
N PRO A 405 -11.02 17.67 -12.00
CA PRO A 405 -12.46 17.85 -11.95
C PRO A 405 -13.06 17.37 -10.62
N GLY A 406 -14.04 18.12 -10.13
CA GLY A 406 -14.77 17.86 -8.88
C GLY A 406 -14.21 18.58 -7.65
N LEU A 407 -13.02 19.17 -7.73
CA LEU A 407 -12.36 19.82 -6.58
C LEU A 407 -12.89 21.21 -6.31
N LEU A 408 -13.08 21.52 -5.02
CA LEU A 408 -13.50 22.82 -4.52
C LEU A 408 -12.37 23.48 -3.73
N THR A 409 -11.70 24.46 -4.34
CA THR A 409 -10.49 25.10 -3.79
C THR A 409 -10.72 26.59 -3.51
N PHE A 410 -9.85 27.24 -2.73
CA PHE A 410 -9.88 28.70 -2.62
C PHE A 410 -9.36 29.39 -3.89
N LYS A 411 -9.89 30.58 -4.21
CA LYS A 411 -9.55 31.36 -5.41
C LYS A 411 -8.06 31.77 -5.48
N ASP A 412 -7.51 32.27 -4.38
CA ASP A 412 -6.20 32.96 -4.38
C ASP A 412 -5.09 32.15 -3.70
N HIS A 413 -5.30 30.85 -3.47
CA HIS A 413 -4.36 30.05 -2.68
C HIS A 413 -3.38 29.22 -3.53
N PRO A 414 -2.06 29.36 -3.31
CA PRO A 414 -1.06 28.54 -3.99
C PRO A 414 -1.02 27.09 -3.49
N LYS A 415 -1.61 26.76 -2.32
CA LYS A 415 -1.63 25.44 -1.66
C LYS A 415 -2.98 25.07 -1.03
N ASP A 416 -3.34 23.78 -1.04
CA ASP A 416 -4.41 23.19 -0.22
C ASP A 416 -3.90 23.16 1.21
N ASN A 417 -4.19 24.20 1.98
CA ASN A 417 -3.81 24.15 3.37
C ASN A 417 -4.98 23.53 4.16
N ILE A 418 -4.89 22.23 4.41
CA ILE A 418 -5.03 21.82 5.82
C ILE A 418 -4.08 22.75 6.57
N ASP A 419 -4.65 23.65 7.38
CA ASP A 419 -3.90 24.75 8.00
C ASP A 419 -2.56 24.26 8.56
N PRO A 420 -1.41 24.81 8.09
CA PRO A 420 -0.07 24.41 8.53
C PRO A 420 0.16 24.65 10.03
N ASN A 421 -0.73 25.36 10.72
CA ASN A 421 -0.71 25.55 12.17
C ASN A 421 -1.54 24.51 12.96
N ILE A 422 -2.29 23.60 12.30
CA ILE A 422 -2.87 22.41 12.96
C ILE A 422 -1.75 21.44 13.40
N PHE A 423 -0.56 21.60 12.83
CA PHE A 423 0.65 20.90 13.20
C PHE A 423 1.27 21.59 14.41
N LYS A 424 1.03 21.06 15.59
CA LYS A 424 2.13 20.98 16.52
C LYS A 424 2.85 19.68 16.17
N GLU A 425 3.97 19.77 15.48
CA GLU A 425 4.80 18.60 15.09
C GLU A 425 5.19 17.73 16.31
N ASP A 426 5.06 18.31 17.50
CA ASP A 426 5.27 17.71 18.81
C ASP A 426 4.08 16.86 19.32
N GLU A 427 2.87 16.99 18.75
CA GLU A 427 1.64 16.31 19.23
C GLU A 427 1.25 15.05 18.42
N VAL A 428 1.87 14.78 17.27
CA VAL A 428 1.58 13.56 16.47
C VAL A 428 2.54 12.43 16.86
N GLU A 429 2.00 11.34 17.43
CA GLU A 429 2.81 10.16 17.82
C GLU A 429 3.25 9.30 16.62
N GLU A 430 2.42 9.13 15.58
CA GLU A 430 2.78 8.36 14.35
C GLU A 430 1.87 8.71 13.15
N PHE A 431 0.54 8.63 13.33
CA PHE A 431 -0.48 8.98 12.34
C PHE A 431 -1.53 9.93 12.93
N GLN A 432 -2.17 10.73 12.08
CA GLN A 432 -3.32 11.55 12.46
C GLN A 432 -4.39 11.50 11.37
N GLY A 433 -5.59 11.07 11.74
CA GLY A 433 -6.76 11.13 10.89
C GLY A 433 -7.47 12.49 10.99
N PHE A 434 -8.15 12.88 9.91
CA PHE A 434 -9.07 13.99 9.87
C PHE A 434 -10.42 13.51 9.36
N TRP A 435 -11.50 13.91 10.04
CA TRP A 435 -12.85 13.45 9.75
C TRP A 435 -13.69 14.56 9.13
N SER A 436 -14.70 14.14 8.37
CA SER A 436 -15.77 15.03 7.96
C SER A 436 -16.91 14.97 8.97
N GLU A 437 -17.59 16.10 9.17
CA GLU A 437 -18.74 16.22 10.04
C GLU A 437 -20.06 16.22 9.25
N ASN A 438 -21.17 16.00 9.94
CA ASN A 438 -22.53 16.02 9.39
C ASN A 438 -22.76 15.11 8.18
N VAL A 439 -21.95 14.05 8.06
CA VAL A 439 -21.96 13.14 6.91
C VAL A 439 -23.36 12.55 6.69
N ASN A 440 -23.90 12.64 5.47
CA ASN A 440 -25.09 11.93 5.00
C ASN A 440 -24.89 11.51 3.55
N SER A 441 -24.45 10.26 3.36
CA SER A 441 -23.98 9.80 2.07
C SER A 441 -24.39 8.36 1.79
N PHE A 442 -24.58 8.06 0.51
CA PHE A 442 -24.83 6.72 0.01
C PHE A 442 -24.26 6.56 -1.40
N ILE A 443 -24.08 5.31 -1.79
CA ILE A 443 -23.74 4.93 -3.16
C ILE A 443 -24.59 3.73 -3.56
N GLY A 444 -25.03 3.71 -4.81
CA GLY A 444 -25.88 2.67 -5.36
C GLY A 444 -25.72 2.53 -6.86
N GLN A 445 -26.39 1.54 -7.43
CA GLN A 445 -26.35 1.27 -8.86
C GLN A 445 -27.73 0.88 -9.37
N VAL A 446 -28.00 1.21 -10.63
CA VAL A 446 -29.11 0.69 -11.42
C VAL A 446 -28.52 -0.27 -12.45
N ASN A 447 -29.09 -1.47 -12.53
CA ASN A 447 -28.65 -2.53 -13.43
C ASN A 447 -29.90 -3.11 -14.13
N GLU A 448 -30.32 -2.46 -15.22
CA GLU A 448 -31.50 -2.89 -15.97
C GLU A 448 -31.23 -4.14 -16.83
N ASN A 449 -29.94 -4.43 -17.12
CA ASN A 449 -29.51 -5.64 -17.79
C ASN A 449 -28.09 -6.04 -17.34
N GLU A 450 -27.93 -7.26 -16.84
CA GLU A 450 -26.66 -7.74 -16.29
C GLU A 450 -25.52 -7.85 -17.30
N THR A 451 -25.83 -7.98 -18.59
CA THR A 451 -24.84 -8.21 -19.66
C THR A 451 -24.44 -6.93 -20.39
N GLU A 452 -25.31 -5.91 -20.43
CA GLU A 452 -25.13 -4.71 -21.24
C GLU A 452 -24.69 -3.50 -20.38
N MET A 453 -23.46 -3.02 -20.55
CA MET A 453 -22.90 -1.94 -19.72
C MET A 453 -23.54 -0.56 -19.92
N ASP A 454 -24.08 -0.29 -21.09
CA ASP A 454 -24.85 0.92 -21.42
C ASP A 454 -26.21 0.96 -20.71
N LYS A 455 -26.70 -0.19 -20.24
CA LYS A 455 -27.91 -0.33 -19.39
C LYS A 455 -27.60 -0.33 -17.89
N LYS A 456 -26.43 0.15 -17.50
CA LYS A 456 -26.01 0.29 -16.10
C LYS A 456 -25.62 1.72 -15.76
N LEU A 457 -25.93 2.13 -14.54
CA LEU A 457 -25.65 3.46 -14.01
C LEU A 457 -25.22 3.37 -12.55
N LEU A 458 -24.17 4.11 -12.19
CA LEU A 458 -23.74 4.28 -10.79
C LEU A 458 -24.24 5.65 -10.32
N PHE A 459 -24.83 5.70 -9.13
CA PHE A 459 -25.32 6.94 -8.54
C PHE A 459 -24.85 7.09 -7.09
N TRP A 460 -24.75 8.33 -6.62
CA TRP A 460 -24.39 8.61 -5.24
C TRP A 460 -24.96 9.91 -4.73
N ARG A 461 -24.99 10.00 -3.40
CA ARG A 461 -25.12 11.24 -2.64
C ARG A 461 -23.92 11.35 -1.71
N ASN A 462 -23.33 12.54 -1.64
CA ASN A 462 -22.27 12.87 -0.69
C ASN A 462 -22.59 14.20 -0.02
N SER A 463 -22.94 14.20 1.27
CA SER A 463 -23.20 15.41 2.04
C SER A 463 -22.29 15.44 3.26
N TYR A 464 -21.49 16.49 3.43
CA TYR A 464 -20.48 16.56 4.49
C TYR A 464 -19.97 17.99 4.73
N LYS A 465 -19.31 18.18 5.89
CA LYS A 465 -18.47 19.36 6.21
C LYS A 465 -17.04 18.90 6.47
N PHE A 466 -16.06 19.40 5.71
CA PHE A 466 -14.65 19.07 5.93
C PHE A 466 -13.88 20.29 6.45
N TYR A 467 -14.20 20.73 7.67
CA TYR A 467 -13.65 21.93 8.30
C TYR A 467 -12.13 22.05 8.16
N LYS A 468 -11.40 20.94 8.35
CA LYS A 468 -9.93 20.93 8.34
C LYS A 468 -9.34 21.32 6.99
N ALA A 469 -9.97 20.95 5.87
CA ALA A 469 -9.52 21.34 4.54
C ALA A 469 -9.84 22.81 4.21
N TYR A 470 -10.80 23.41 4.92
CA TYR A 470 -11.24 24.79 4.71
C TYR A 470 -10.80 25.72 5.85
N LYS A 471 -9.64 25.48 6.47
CA LYS A 471 -9.07 26.32 7.56
C LYS A 471 -10.02 26.52 8.75
N ASN A 472 -10.70 25.44 9.14
CA ASN A 472 -11.73 25.42 10.19
C ASN A 472 -12.93 26.34 9.89
N LYS A 473 -13.16 26.70 8.62
CA LYS A 473 -14.32 27.47 8.18
C LYS A 473 -15.49 26.54 7.82
N ASP A 474 -16.70 27.05 7.97
CA ASP A 474 -17.92 26.28 7.70
C ASP A 474 -18.21 26.25 6.20
N VAL A 475 -17.90 25.11 5.57
CA VAL A 475 -18.24 24.82 4.18
C VAL A 475 -18.98 23.50 4.17
N ALA A 476 -20.27 23.54 3.83
CA ALA A 476 -21.11 22.36 3.68
C ALA A 476 -21.30 22.06 2.20
N ILE A 477 -21.01 20.82 1.81
CA ILE A 477 -21.07 20.37 0.43
C ILE A 477 -22.10 19.24 0.38
N THR A 478 -23.08 19.38 -0.50
CA THR A 478 -23.96 18.28 -0.92
C THR A 478 -23.84 18.09 -2.42
N GLU A 479 -23.50 16.86 -2.81
CA GLU A 479 -23.38 16.41 -4.19
C GLU A 479 -24.32 15.24 -4.39
N VAL A 480 -25.12 15.26 -5.46
CA VAL A 480 -25.77 14.06 -6.01
C VAL A 480 -25.40 13.93 -7.46
N ALA A 481 -25.11 12.71 -7.90
CA ALA A 481 -24.59 12.52 -9.25
C ALA A 481 -24.82 11.11 -9.76
N VAL A 482 -24.78 11.00 -11.08
CA VAL A 482 -24.82 9.74 -11.83
C VAL A 482 -23.64 9.66 -12.79
N VAL A 483 -23.13 8.46 -12.99
CA VAL A 483 -22.13 8.16 -14.01
C VAL A 483 -22.57 6.96 -14.85
N THR A 484 -22.32 7.06 -16.15
CA THR A 484 -22.66 6.09 -17.19
C THR A 484 -21.49 5.96 -18.15
N SER A 485 -21.64 5.11 -19.17
CA SER A 485 -20.69 5.02 -20.29
C SER A 485 -20.53 6.33 -21.06
N LYS A 486 -21.49 7.26 -20.93
CA LYS A 486 -21.51 8.56 -21.61
C LYS A 486 -20.88 9.69 -20.79
N GLY A 487 -20.49 9.43 -19.54
CA GLY A 487 -19.89 10.42 -18.65
C GLY A 487 -20.70 10.65 -17.38
N ILE A 488 -20.51 11.82 -16.77
CA ILE A 488 -21.06 12.20 -15.46
C ILE A 488 -22.00 13.40 -15.57
N GLN A 489 -23.08 13.35 -14.79
CA GLN A 489 -23.96 14.50 -14.52
C GLN A 489 -24.21 14.60 -13.02
N ALA A 490 -24.05 15.81 -12.48
CA ALA A 490 -24.12 16.08 -11.06
C ALA A 490 -24.95 17.33 -10.76
N HIS A 491 -25.54 17.35 -9.57
CA HIS A 491 -26.13 18.52 -8.93
C HIS A 491 -25.36 18.79 -7.63
N TYR A 492 -24.96 20.04 -7.45
CA TYR A 492 -24.28 20.51 -6.24
C TYR A 492 -25.13 21.55 -5.51
N GLU A 493 -25.15 21.45 -4.19
CA GLU A 493 -25.51 22.52 -3.27
C GLU A 493 -24.32 22.76 -2.33
N ILE A 494 -23.71 23.94 -2.41
CA ILE A 494 -22.56 24.31 -1.58
C ILE A 494 -22.92 25.53 -0.76
N ASN A 495 -22.93 25.38 0.55
CA ASN A 495 -23.07 26.49 1.49
C ASN A 495 -21.68 26.94 1.96
N ASN A 496 -21.21 28.06 1.43
CA ASN A 496 -19.88 28.58 1.68
C ASN A 496 -19.89 29.74 2.69
N GLN A 497 -19.64 29.43 3.97
CA GLN A 497 -19.50 30.44 5.03
C GLN A 497 -18.03 30.80 5.29
N SER A 498 -17.15 30.56 4.31
CA SER A 498 -15.70 30.75 4.48
C SER A 498 -15.23 32.20 4.37
N LYS A 499 -16.14 33.16 4.13
CA LYS A 499 -15.86 34.58 3.87
C LYS A 499 -14.95 34.83 2.65
N GLU A 500 -14.63 33.80 1.87
CA GLU A 500 -13.84 33.83 0.64
C GLU A 500 -14.60 33.08 -0.46
N ASP A 501 -14.43 33.49 -1.72
CA ASP A 501 -15.01 32.74 -2.85
C ASP A 501 -14.20 31.45 -3.06
N LEU A 502 -14.91 30.37 -3.39
CA LEU A 502 -14.31 29.10 -3.76
C LEU A 502 -14.40 28.92 -5.29
N ARG A 503 -13.57 28.02 -5.81
CA ARG A 503 -13.55 27.60 -7.21
C ARG A 503 -13.87 26.11 -7.27
N PHE A 504 -14.94 25.77 -7.95
CA PHE A 504 -15.28 24.40 -8.31
C PHE A 504 -14.71 24.08 -9.69
N ASN A 505 -13.71 23.22 -9.78
CA ASN A 505 -13.10 22.84 -11.05
C ASN A 505 -13.96 21.79 -11.74
N TYR A 506 -14.42 22.09 -12.96
CA TYR A 506 -15.41 21.26 -13.65
C TYR A 506 -14.94 20.74 -15.02
N LYS A 507 -13.86 21.31 -15.59
CA LYS A 507 -13.27 20.83 -16.84
C LYS A 507 -12.16 19.82 -16.58
N ASP A 508 -12.12 18.75 -17.36
CA ASP A 508 -10.91 17.94 -17.50
C ASP A 508 -10.15 18.44 -18.74
N LEU A 509 -9.12 19.26 -18.53
CA LEU A 509 -8.39 19.95 -19.61
C LEU A 509 -7.68 19.00 -20.60
N LYS A 510 -7.61 17.71 -20.28
CA LYS A 510 -6.93 16.72 -21.10
C LYS A 510 -7.81 16.13 -22.21
N TYR A 511 -9.14 16.23 -22.09
CA TYR A 511 -10.05 15.57 -23.03
C TYR A 511 -11.03 16.53 -23.68
N ASP A 512 -11.23 16.31 -24.97
CA ASP A 512 -12.26 16.98 -25.75
C ASP A 512 -13.63 16.33 -25.48
N TRP A 513 -14.19 16.67 -24.32
CA TRP A 513 -15.56 16.34 -23.98
C TRP A 513 -16.51 17.19 -24.82
N ARG A 514 -17.45 16.54 -25.53
CA ARG A 514 -18.44 17.27 -26.34
C ARG A 514 -19.28 18.21 -25.52
N ILE A 515 -19.55 17.86 -24.26
CA ILE A 515 -20.29 18.69 -23.31
C ILE A 515 -19.52 18.75 -21.99
N MET A 516 -18.97 19.92 -21.70
CA MET A 516 -18.50 20.31 -20.37
C MET A 516 -19.12 21.64 -20.00
N SER A 517 -20.06 21.63 -19.06
CA SER A 517 -20.73 22.86 -18.66
C SER A 517 -21.11 22.86 -17.18
N VAL A 518 -21.21 24.07 -16.64
CA VAL A 518 -21.91 24.35 -15.39
C VAL A 518 -23.05 25.30 -15.71
N ASN A 519 -24.29 24.91 -15.36
CA ASN A 519 -25.49 25.69 -15.70
C ASN A 519 -25.55 26.12 -17.18
N ASP A 520 -25.01 25.30 -18.09
CA ASP A 520 -24.93 25.51 -19.54
C ASP A 520 -24.09 26.73 -20.02
N SER A 521 -23.12 27.20 -19.21
CA SER A 521 -22.13 28.25 -19.59
C SER A 521 -20.68 27.73 -19.58
N ASN A 522 -19.81 28.29 -20.45
CA ASN A 522 -18.55 27.63 -20.90
C ASN A 522 -17.23 28.44 -20.83
N THR A 523 -17.15 29.63 -20.23
CA THR A 523 -15.97 30.50 -20.42
C THR A 523 -14.72 30.11 -19.62
N GLU A 524 -14.84 29.76 -18.34
CA GLU A 524 -13.70 29.46 -17.43
C GLU A 524 -13.58 27.95 -17.12
N PRO A 525 -12.41 27.39 -16.74
CA PRO A 525 -12.29 25.98 -16.35
C PRO A 525 -12.88 25.64 -14.97
N PHE A 526 -13.36 26.66 -14.26
CA PHE A 526 -13.97 26.55 -12.93
C PHE A 526 -15.27 27.36 -12.84
N HIS A 527 -16.12 26.98 -11.89
CA HIS A 527 -17.29 27.72 -11.46
C HIS A 527 -16.99 28.43 -10.13
N THR A 528 -17.26 29.73 -10.05
CA THR A 528 -17.11 30.48 -8.80
C THR A 528 -18.25 30.18 -7.86
N VAL A 529 -17.92 29.70 -6.66
CA VAL A 529 -18.86 29.50 -5.56
C VAL A 529 -18.75 30.70 -4.62
N PRO A 530 -19.73 31.62 -4.62
CA PRO A 530 -19.69 32.82 -3.80
C PRO A 530 -19.72 32.50 -2.30
N LYS A 531 -19.51 33.52 -1.47
CA LYS A 531 -19.63 33.48 0.01
C LYS A 531 -21.08 33.34 0.49
N ASP A 532 -21.83 32.41 -0.09
CA ASP A 532 -23.22 32.11 0.19
C ASP A 532 -23.52 30.68 -0.24
N THR A 533 -24.79 30.34 -0.37
CA THR A 533 -25.29 29.10 -0.95
C THR A 533 -25.26 29.19 -2.47
N SER A 534 -24.53 28.30 -3.12
CA SER A 534 -24.56 28.10 -4.57
C SER A 534 -25.22 26.77 -4.90
N LYS A 535 -26.10 26.78 -5.90
CA LYS A 535 -26.69 25.57 -6.49
C LYS A 535 -26.40 25.53 -7.99
N PHE A 536 -25.87 24.43 -8.48
CA PHE A 536 -25.55 24.30 -9.90
C PHE A 536 -25.56 22.85 -10.37
N LYS A 537 -25.73 22.67 -11.68
CA LYS A 537 -25.58 21.37 -12.35
C LYS A 537 -24.27 21.35 -13.12
N TRP A 538 -23.54 20.26 -12.99
CA TRP A 538 -22.30 19.98 -13.73
C TRP A 538 -22.51 18.80 -14.67
N LYS A 539 -22.05 18.94 -15.91
CA LYS A 539 -22.04 17.89 -16.94
C LYS A 539 -20.64 17.74 -17.50
N MET A 540 -20.19 16.49 -17.64
CA MET A 540 -19.00 16.11 -18.41
C MET A 540 -19.35 14.85 -19.19
N LEU A 541 -19.80 15.04 -20.43
CA LEU A 541 -20.47 14.02 -21.26
C LEU A 541 -19.88 13.93 -22.68
N THR A 542 -19.88 12.72 -23.23
CA THR A 542 -19.44 12.45 -24.61
C THR A 542 -20.51 12.73 -25.66
N GLU A 543 -21.77 12.88 -25.26
CA GLU A 543 -22.90 13.12 -26.14
C GLU A 543 -24.02 13.89 -25.43
N ALA A 544 -24.97 14.41 -26.20
CA ALA A 544 -26.11 15.18 -25.71
C ALA A 544 -27.17 14.29 -25.04
N GLN A 545 -26.85 13.84 -23.82
CA GLN A 545 -27.76 13.11 -22.94
C GLN A 545 -28.04 13.96 -21.69
N ASP A 546 -29.28 13.98 -21.21
CA ASP A 546 -29.64 14.64 -19.95
C ASP A 546 -30.33 13.66 -19.02
N TYR A 547 -29.62 13.26 -17.96
CA TYR A 547 -30.11 12.36 -16.92
C TYR A 547 -31.01 13.07 -15.90
N LYS A 548 -31.33 14.35 -16.09
CA LYS A 548 -32.23 15.14 -15.24
C LYS A 548 -31.90 15.06 -13.74
N VAL A 549 -30.60 14.97 -13.41
CA VAL A 549 -30.15 14.86 -12.03
C VAL A 549 -30.58 16.08 -11.22
N ASN A 550 -31.31 15.86 -10.13
CA ASN A 550 -31.78 16.91 -9.22
C ASN A 550 -31.78 16.45 -7.76
N PHE A 551 -31.81 17.41 -6.83
CA PHE A 551 -31.85 17.15 -5.39
C PHE A 551 -32.80 18.12 -4.69
N GLU A 552 -33.84 17.60 -4.05
CA GLU A 552 -34.83 18.39 -3.34
C GLU A 552 -35.37 17.60 -2.15
N ASN A 553 -35.55 18.26 -1.00
CA ASN A 553 -36.10 17.65 0.22
C ASN A 553 -35.43 16.31 0.58
N ASP A 554 -34.09 16.30 0.63
CA ASP A 554 -33.28 15.11 0.91
C ASP A 554 -33.45 13.93 -0.07
N THR A 555 -34.08 14.16 -1.22
CA THR A 555 -34.38 13.16 -2.24
C THR A 555 -33.60 13.47 -3.52
N MET A 556 -32.91 12.46 -4.05
CA MET A 556 -32.27 12.52 -5.35
C MET A 556 -33.24 12.05 -6.44
N TYR A 557 -33.23 12.72 -7.59
CA TYR A 557 -34.02 12.39 -8.77
C TYR A 557 -33.11 12.26 -9.98
N PHE A 558 -33.36 11.28 -10.85
CA PHE A 558 -32.70 11.17 -12.16
C PHE A 558 -33.54 10.35 -13.13
N LYS A 559 -33.28 10.51 -14.44
CA LYS A 559 -33.89 9.72 -15.52
C LYS A 559 -32.84 8.78 -16.12
N PHE A 560 -33.20 7.52 -16.35
CA PHE A 560 -32.34 6.53 -17.00
C PHE A 560 -33.19 5.53 -17.79
N LEU A 561 -32.84 5.28 -19.07
CA LEU A 561 -33.61 4.42 -19.99
C LEU A 561 -35.12 4.69 -19.98
N GLU A 562 -35.51 5.95 -20.15
CA GLU A 562 -36.89 6.42 -20.12
C GLU A 562 -37.65 6.26 -18.78
N LYS A 563 -37.03 5.71 -17.74
CA LYS A 563 -37.60 5.61 -16.38
C LYS A 563 -37.14 6.77 -15.49
N ASN A 564 -38.02 7.20 -14.59
CA ASN A 564 -37.70 8.19 -13.57
C ASN A 564 -37.40 7.48 -12.25
N TYR A 565 -36.21 7.72 -11.70
CA TYR A 565 -35.79 7.17 -10.44
C TYR A 565 -35.82 8.23 -9.34
N THR A 566 -36.20 7.78 -8.14
CA THR A 566 -36.10 8.55 -6.91
C THR A 566 -35.27 7.78 -5.90
N VAL A 567 -34.40 8.48 -5.17
CA VAL A 567 -33.62 7.90 -4.08
C VAL A 567 -33.87 8.68 -2.80
N LYS A 568 -34.51 8.04 -1.83
CA LYS A 568 -34.90 8.63 -0.55
C LYS A 568 -34.08 8.02 0.57
N VAL A 569 -33.47 8.87 1.40
CA VAL A 569 -32.82 8.41 2.63
C VAL A 569 -33.92 7.96 3.60
N LYS A 570 -33.87 6.71 4.04
CA LYS A 570 -34.77 6.19 5.09
C LYS A 570 -34.15 6.39 6.47
N ASP A 571 -32.86 6.08 6.57
CA ASP A 571 -32.07 6.25 7.79
C ASP A 571 -30.69 6.74 7.40
N LYS A 572 -30.30 7.88 7.98
CA LYS A 572 -29.06 8.59 7.67
C LYS A 572 -27.86 7.64 7.76
N ASN A 573 -27.09 7.54 6.68
CA ASN A 573 -25.92 6.65 6.54
C ASN A 573 -26.17 5.15 6.74
N GLU A 574 -27.43 4.69 6.78
CA GLU A 574 -27.74 3.28 7.01
C GLU A 574 -28.57 2.67 5.89
N ARG A 575 -29.68 3.32 5.52
CA ARG A 575 -30.62 2.78 4.54
C ARG A 575 -31.13 3.87 3.61
N TYR A 576 -31.24 3.51 2.34
CA TYR A 576 -31.90 4.32 1.33
C TYR A 576 -32.84 3.45 0.49
N GLU A 577 -33.85 4.09 -0.06
CA GLU A 577 -34.84 3.49 -0.94
C GLU A 577 -34.63 4.02 -2.36
N LEU A 578 -34.49 3.12 -3.33
CA LEU A 578 -34.53 3.44 -4.75
C LEU A 578 -35.88 2.97 -5.32
N SER A 579 -36.59 3.86 -6.01
CA SER A 579 -37.83 3.52 -6.70
C SER A 579 -37.85 4.08 -8.11
N ASP A 580 -38.41 3.32 -9.06
CA ASP A 580 -38.66 3.73 -10.45
C ASP A 580 -40.12 4.18 -10.69
N GLY A 581 -40.89 4.35 -9.60
CA GLY A 581 -42.32 4.68 -9.61
C GLY A 581 -43.24 3.45 -9.63
N THR A 582 -42.75 2.28 -10.05
CA THR A 582 -43.51 1.01 -10.06
C THR A 582 -42.99 0.03 -9.02
N ASN A 583 -41.68 -0.05 -8.87
CA ASN A 583 -40.99 -0.91 -7.94
C ASN A 583 -40.19 -0.05 -6.96
N SER A 584 -39.97 -0.59 -5.77
CA SER A 584 -39.11 0.02 -4.75
C SER A 584 -38.22 -1.04 -4.12
N LYS A 585 -36.96 -0.69 -3.85
CA LYS A 585 -36.00 -1.57 -3.18
C LYS A 585 -35.22 -0.79 -2.13
N ILE A 586 -35.11 -1.39 -0.95
CA ILE A 586 -34.28 -0.89 0.15
C ILE A 586 -32.85 -1.39 -0.03
N PHE A 587 -31.91 -0.47 0.07
CA PHE A 587 -30.48 -0.73 0.03
C PHE A 587 -29.86 -0.34 1.37
N TYR A 588 -28.81 -1.09 1.73
CA TYR A 588 -28.10 -0.92 2.98
C TYR A 588 -26.73 -0.32 2.71
N ALA A 589 -26.39 0.74 3.44
CA ALA A 589 -25.08 1.34 3.47
C ALA A 589 -24.14 0.59 4.44
N LYS A 590 -24.39 -0.71 4.63
CA LYS A 590 -23.88 -1.57 5.68
C LYS A 590 -23.33 -2.86 5.03
N PRO A 591 -22.24 -3.45 5.55
CA PRO A 591 -21.72 -4.72 5.08
C PRO A 591 -22.74 -5.81 5.40
N THR A 592 -23.48 -6.24 4.37
CA THR A 592 -24.56 -7.24 4.45
C THR A 592 -24.23 -8.45 3.61
#